data_AF-A0A923XD00-F1
#
_entry.id   AF-A0A923XD00-F1
#
_cell.length_a   1.000
_cell.length_b   1.000
_cell.length_c   1.000
_cell.angle_alpha   90.00
_cell.angle_beta   90.00
_cell.angle_gamma   90.00
#
_symmetry.space_group_name_H-M   'P 1'
#
loop_
_entity.id
_entity.type
_entity.pdbx_description
1 polymer ?
#
loop_
_entity_poly.entity_id
_entity_poly.type
_entity_poly.pdbx_seq_one_letter_code
_entity_poly.pdbx_strand_id
1 'polypeptide(L)'
;MKKMLQNMKVFLLLAVFVSVGATSLKANAEVWPTENQWSAEWEQKYHDWLKTSTDAHLFSRQTNSDGTPNPYYGIRVDCADLVYSLRIIFSYENKLPWAMHNPASPRGALISNSISRYDKSLAGIKRLKTFLTWVYDLVSTHGLPDDTYSPPFEAVGPGTIILTSKKNHHSWTIRDITRAGNPDLLFNSTVGRTSGFDVQERLSWPNPSWIFEAEVDKDDETKNVNVYKPGSYPGFRYWRPLDAMTVPESAVPGYSDEQFTVGISKWKGIAQSKLAKVKETYDQIVMRLLNDACSDFQQRISAVAEVEFLKGAWKEQAEQTADGTLPVCLSAENFDQYSTPSRDKRFVDGLVMARVYFQKGMKEQGAGAFTDANLTIYKTIFPLISRSAAEEAALDKSAKSENNFCSLEISKEMGKLSLAELKRRAFAGWVSANPNDSVSGRFGYPKTSKDIGYSACKDQTYGLGRSGYNLNAIEKDAKAEISQ
;
A
#
# COMPACT_ATOMS: atom_id res chain seq x y z
N MET A 1 -78.68 -0.29 29.36
CA MET A 1 -78.08 -0.44 28.00
C MET A 1 -77.13 0.69 27.59
N LYS A 2 -77.50 1.99 27.61
CA LYS A 2 -76.60 3.09 27.21
C LYS A 2 -75.26 3.17 27.98
N LYS A 3 -75.26 2.99 29.31
CA LYS A 3 -74.03 2.93 30.12
C LYS A 3 -73.13 1.73 29.79
N MET A 4 -73.70 0.62 29.34
CA MET A 4 -72.96 -0.60 29.00
C MET A 4 -72.24 -0.46 27.64
N LEU A 5 -72.90 0.16 26.65
CA LEU A 5 -72.29 0.49 25.36
C LEU A 5 -71.16 1.54 25.47
N GLN A 6 -71.25 2.47 26.43
CA GLN A 6 -70.21 3.50 26.62
C GLN A 6 -68.95 2.91 27.26
N ASN A 7 -69.10 2.02 28.25
CA ASN A 7 -67.97 1.31 28.85
C ASN A 7 -67.31 0.32 27.87
N MET A 8 -68.08 -0.29 26.97
CA MET A 8 -67.53 -1.18 25.93
C MET A 8 -66.72 -0.42 24.87
N LYS A 9 -67.11 0.80 24.51
CA LYS A 9 -66.32 1.67 23.60
C LYS A 9 -65.01 2.15 24.24
N VAL A 10 -65.01 2.45 25.54
CA VAL A 10 -63.79 2.83 26.29
C VAL A 10 -62.85 1.64 26.42
N PHE A 11 -63.36 0.43 26.68
CA PHE A 11 -62.54 -0.79 26.70
C PHE A 11 -61.96 -1.16 25.32
N LEU A 12 -62.73 -0.97 24.23
CA LEU A 12 -62.22 -1.21 22.88
C LEU A 12 -61.13 -0.20 22.48
N LEU A 13 -61.29 1.08 22.86
CA LEU A 13 -60.29 2.13 22.63
C LEU A 13 -59.02 1.91 23.47
N LEU A 14 -59.14 1.46 24.73
CA LEU A 14 -57.98 1.09 25.55
C LEU A 14 -57.28 -0.16 25.02
N ALA A 15 -58.03 -1.17 24.54
CA ALA A 15 -57.44 -2.38 23.98
C ALA A 15 -56.67 -2.10 22.67
N VAL A 16 -57.14 -1.15 21.85
CA VAL A 16 -56.44 -0.69 20.64
C VAL A 16 -55.20 0.17 20.99
N PHE A 17 -55.26 0.98 22.06
CA PHE A 17 -54.08 1.74 22.52
C PHE A 17 -52.99 0.86 23.16
N VAL A 18 -53.39 -0.20 23.89
CA VAL A 18 -52.45 -1.14 24.52
C VAL A 18 -51.84 -2.11 23.50
N SER A 19 -52.56 -2.47 22.43
CA SER A 19 -51.98 -3.30 21.35
C SER A 19 -51.05 -2.53 20.41
N VAL A 20 -51.24 -1.22 20.23
CA VAL A 20 -50.33 -0.35 19.45
C VAL A 20 -49.08 0.06 20.25
N GLY A 21 -49.17 0.15 21.58
CA GLY A 21 -48.03 0.51 22.45
C GLY A 21 -47.02 -0.61 22.72
N ALA A 22 -47.35 -1.87 22.41
CA ALA A 22 -46.50 -3.03 22.72
C ALA A 22 -45.60 -3.49 21.56
N THR A 23 -45.80 -2.98 20.33
CA THR A 23 -44.88 -3.20 19.22
C THR A 23 -43.89 -2.04 19.12
N SER A 24 -43.14 -1.80 20.18
CA SER A 24 -41.85 -1.12 20.08
C SER A 24 -40.93 -2.04 19.28
N LEU A 25 -41.07 -2.01 17.95
CA LEU A 25 -40.12 -2.63 17.04
C LEU A 25 -38.75 -2.12 17.47
N LYS A 26 -37.95 -3.00 18.07
CA LYS A 26 -36.53 -2.74 18.25
C LYS A 26 -35.96 -2.68 16.85
N ALA A 27 -35.98 -1.49 16.26
CA ALA A 27 -35.27 -1.19 15.04
C ALA A 27 -33.78 -1.30 15.39
N ASN A 28 -33.23 -2.52 15.27
CA ASN A 28 -31.80 -2.72 15.31
C ASN A 28 -31.26 -1.95 14.10
N ALA A 29 -30.48 -0.90 14.34
CA ALA A 29 -29.99 -0.04 13.30
C ALA A 29 -28.68 -0.64 12.77
N GLU A 30 -28.79 -1.33 11.64
CA GLU A 30 -27.65 -1.74 10.85
C GLU A 30 -26.74 -0.53 10.53
N VAL A 31 -25.45 -0.77 10.25
CA VAL A 31 -24.54 0.28 9.79
C VAL A 31 -25.09 0.92 8.51
N TRP A 32 -25.57 0.09 7.59
CA TRP A 32 -26.43 0.45 6.48
C TRP A 32 -27.38 -0.71 6.13
N PRO A 33 -28.59 -0.42 5.62
CA PRO A 33 -29.52 -1.46 5.17
C PRO A 33 -28.97 -2.17 3.94
N THR A 34 -29.18 -3.48 3.88
CA THR A 34 -28.86 -4.29 2.69
C THR A 34 -30.05 -4.27 1.72
N GLU A 35 -29.85 -3.73 0.52
CA GLU A 35 -30.86 -3.62 -0.53
C GLU A 35 -30.46 -4.39 -1.81
N ASN A 36 -29.17 -4.64 -1.99
CA ASN A 36 -28.60 -5.42 -3.10
C ASN A 36 -27.90 -6.69 -2.58
N GLN A 37 -27.47 -7.56 -3.48
CA GLN A 37 -26.69 -8.77 -3.18
C GLN A 37 -25.47 -8.85 -4.08
N TRP A 38 -24.37 -9.42 -3.59
CA TRP A 38 -23.19 -9.65 -4.43
C TRP A 38 -23.52 -10.63 -5.57
N SER A 39 -23.20 -10.22 -6.79
CA SER A 39 -23.28 -11.02 -8.01
C SER A 39 -22.03 -10.76 -8.85
N ALA A 40 -21.85 -11.52 -9.94
CA ALA A 40 -20.78 -11.25 -10.89
C ALA A 40 -20.87 -9.83 -11.49
N GLU A 41 -22.09 -9.31 -11.69
CA GLU A 41 -22.26 -7.92 -12.18
C GLU A 41 -21.84 -6.89 -11.13
N TRP A 42 -22.15 -7.11 -9.85
CA TRP A 42 -21.70 -6.23 -8.78
C TRP A 42 -20.19 -6.30 -8.56
N GLU A 43 -19.59 -7.46 -8.74
CA GLU A 43 -18.14 -7.63 -8.71
C GLU A 43 -17.48 -6.84 -9.86
N GLN A 44 -18.03 -6.90 -11.07
CA GLN A 44 -17.57 -6.08 -12.18
C GLN A 44 -17.74 -4.57 -11.90
N LYS A 45 -18.85 -4.15 -11.30
CA LYS A 45 -19.04 -2.74 -10.89
C LYS A 45 -18.04 -2.31 -9.84
N TYR A 46 -17.63 -3.20 -8.93
CA TYR A 46 -16.57 -2.93 -7.96
C TYR A 46 -15.22 -2.70 -8.65
N HIS A 47 -14.90 -3.53 -9.65
CA HIS A 47 -13.69 -3.36 -10.47
C HIS A 47 -13.67 -2.02 -11.19
N ASP A 48 -14.80 -1.64 -11.78
CA ASP A 48 -14.92 -0.38 -12.52
C ASP A 48 -14.84 0.81 -11.56
N TRP A 49 -15.47 0.73 -10.38
CA TRP A 49 -15.38 1.75 -9.34
C TRP A 49 -13.95 1.95 -8.83
N LEU A 50 -13.19 0.87 -8.62
CA LEU A 50 -11.77 1.00 -8.26
C LEU A 50 -11.02 1.83 -9.31
N LYS A 51 -11.19 1.51 -10.59
CA LYS A 51 -10.52 2.23 -11.69
C LYS A 51 -10.89 3.70 -11.78
N THR A 52 -12.19 4.02 -11.62
CA THR A 52 -12.71 5.34 -11.97
C THR A 52 -12.95 6.26 -10.78
N SER A 53 -13.06 5.70 -9.59
CA SER A 53 -13.53 6.42 -8.39
C SER A 53 -12.52 6.40 -7.25
N THR A 54 -11.38 5.72 -7.43
CA THR A 54 -10.32 5.66 -6.42
C THR A 54 -8.96 6.12 -6.96
N ASP A 55 -8.23 6.84 -6.12
CA ASP A 55 -6.90 7.35 -6.39
C ASP A 55 -6.17 7.65 -5.06
N ALA A 56 -4.92 8.08 -5.17
CA ALA A 56 -4.04 8.50 -4.09
C ALA A 56 -4.71 9.48 -3.11
N HIS A 57 -5.67 10.27 -3.57
CA HIS A 57 -6.28 11.35 -2.82
C HIS A 57 -7.70 11.04 -2.35
N LEU A 58 -8.16 9.78 -2.46
CA LEU A 58 -9.50 9.35 -2.04
C LEU A 58 -9.87 9.83 -0.64
N PHE A 59 -8.92 9.85 0.30
CA PHE A 59 -9.16 10.27 1.68
C PHE A 59 -8.58 11.65 2.05
N SER A 60 -7.76 12.26 1.20
CA SER A 60 -7.11 13.55 1.46
C SER A 60 -7.77 14.72 0.74
N ARG A 61 -8.45 14.50 -0.40
CA ARG A 61 -9.18 15.57 -1.09
C ARG A 61 -10.40 15.99 -0.30
N GLN A 62 -10.60 17.29 -0.13
CA GLN A 62 -11.79 17.84 0.54
C GLN A 62 -13.03 17.84 -0.36
N THR A 63 -12.82 17.94 -1.68
CA THR A 63 -13.87 17.97 -2.69
C THR A 63 -13.59 16.96 -3.80
N ASN A 64 -14.65 16.40 -4.38
CA ASN A 64 -14.59 15.57 -5.57
C ASN A 64 -14.35 16.43 -6.82
N SER A 65 -14.12 15.78 -7.97
CA SER A 65 -13.89 16.44 -9.27
C SER A 65 -15.08 17.28 -9.75
N ASP A 66 -16.30 17.00 -9.26
CA ASP A 66 -17.52 17.76 -9.55
C ASP A 66 -17.76 18.93 -8.56
N GLY A 67 -16.83 19.17 -7.62
CA GLY A 67 -16.92 20.22 -6.61
C GLY A 67 -17.74 19.85 -5.36
N THR A 68 -18.34 18.66 -5.30
CA THR A 68 -19.07 18.21 -4.11
C THR A 68 -18.12 17.87 -2.95
N PRO A 69 -18.53 18.02 -1.68
CA PRO A 69 -17.71 17.59 -0.55
C PRO A 69 -17.41 16.09 -0.61
N ASN A 70 -16.14 15.72 -0.44
CA ASN A 70 -15.75 14.32 -0.39
C ASN A 70 -16.22 13.69 0.95
N PRO A 71 -17.16 12.73 0.92
CA PRO A 71 -17.67 12.14 2.15
C PRO A 71 -16.58 11.37 2.93
N TYR A 72 -15.52 10.91 2.26
CA TYR A 72 -14.45 10.10 2.85
C TYR A 72 -13.24 10.90 3.30
N TYR A 73 -13.27 12.23 3.10
CA TYR A 73 -12.20 13.10 3.57
C TYR A 73 -11.88 12.88 5.06
N GLY A 74 -10.59 12.79 5.37
CA GLY A 74 -10.08 12.67 6.73
C GLY A 74 -10.01 11.24 7.26
N ILE A 75 -10.38 10.23 6.48
CA ILE A 75 -10.11 8.83 6.83
C ILE A 75 -8.60 8.59 6.72
N ARG A 76 -8.01 7.93 7.72
CA ARG A 76 -6.61 7.49 7.69
C ARG A 76 -6.58 5.98 7.72
N VAL A 77 -5.74 5.41 6.88
CA VAL A 77 -5.67 3.95 6.66
C VAL A 77 -4.22 3.51 6.63
N ASP A 78 -3.92 2.35 7.19
CA ASP A 78 -2.72 1.60 6.85
C ASP A 78 -2.92 0.70 5.61
N CYS A 79 -2.00 -0.24 5.36
CA CYS A 79 -2.11 -1.17 4.23
C CYS A 79 -3.32 -2.11 4.28
N ALA A 80 -3.70 -2.63 5.44
CA ALA A 80 -4.84 -3.54 5.59
C ALA A 80 -6.14 -2.74 5.67
N ASP A 81 -6.14 -1.65 6.43
CA ASP A 81 -7.26 -0.73 6.54
C ASP A 81 -7.73 -0.30 5.15
N LEU A 82 -6.82 0.05 4.24
CA LEU A 82 -7.17 0.46 2.88
C LEU A 82 -7.91 -0.67 2.14
N VAL A 83 -7.41 -1.90 2.20
CA VAL A 83 -8.03 -3.06 1.53
C VAL A 83 -9.47 -3.25 2.01
N TYR A 84 -9.70 -3.28 3.33
CA TYR A 84 -11.04 -3.38 3.90
C TYR A 84 -11.90 -2.15 3.56
N SER A 85 -11.34 -0.95 3.64
CA SER A 85 -12.04 0.31 3.35
C SER A 85 -12.63 0.33 1.97
N LEU A 86 -11.85 -0.04 0.95
CA LEU A 86 -12.30 -0.03 -0.44
C LEU A 86 -13.53 -0.93 -0.64
N ARG A 87 -13.51 -2.15 -0.06
CA ARG A 87 -14.64 -3.08 -0.14
C ARG A 87 -15.85 -2.62 0.67
N ILE A 88 -15.63 -2.11 1.88
CA ILE A 88 -16.70 -1.61 2.77
C ILE A 88 -17.38 -0.38 2.16
N ILE A 89 -16.60 0.58 1.66
CA ILE A 89 -17.12 1.82 1.05
C ILE A 89 -17.98 1.49 -0.15
N PHE A 90 -17.47 0.66 -1.08
CA PHE A 90 -18.26 0.24 -2.23
C PHE A 90 -19.55 -0.49 -1.80
N SER A 91 -19.48 -1.35 -0.79
CA SER A 91 -20.64 -2.05 -0.25
C SER A 91 -21.68 -1.09 0.34
N TYR A 92 -21.23 -0.07 1.07
CA TYR A 92 -22.08 0.96 1.66
C TYR A 92 -22.77 1.84 0.61
N GLU A 93 -22.02 2.27 -0.41
CA GLU A 93 -22.53 3.10 -1.51
C GLU A 93 -23.62 2.37 -2.30
N ASN A 94 -23.47 1.06 -2.44
CA ASN A 94 -24.36 0.21 -3.24
C ASN A 94 -25.31 -0.65 -2.41
N LYS A 95 -25.40 -0.43 -1.09
CA LYS A 95 -26.28 -1.19 -0.17
C LYS A 95 -26.11 -2.72 -0.29
N LEU A 96 -24.87 -3.17 -0.51
CA LEU A 96 -24.51 -4.58 -0.55
C LEU A 96 -24.23 -5.10 0.86
N PRO A 97 -24.44 -6.39 1.12
CA PRO A 97 -24.02 -6.99 2.38
C PRO A 97 -22.50 -7.05 2.44
N TRP A 98 -21.95 -6.96 3.63
CA TRP A 98 -20.52 -7.08 3.87
C TRP A 98 -20.27 -7.83 5.17
N ALA A 99 -19.26 -8.70 5.18
CA ALA A 99 -18.80 -9.35 6.40
C ALA A 99 -17.31 -9.71 6.34
N MET A 100 -16.71 -9.89 7.52
CA MET A 100 -15.37 -10.42 7.77
C MET A 100 -15.40 -11.35 8.98
N HIS A 101 -14.40 -12.22 9.12
CA HIS A 101 -14.17 -12.95 10.35
C HIS A 101 -13.87 -11.99 11.50
N ASN A 102 -14.45 -12.24 12.67
CA ASN A 102 -14.12 -11.48 13.87
C ASN A 102 -12.81 -12.02 14.49
N PRO A 103 -11.68 -11.29 14.44
CA PRO A 103 -10.41 -11.77 14.96
C PRO A 103 -10.43 -11.96 16.49
N ALA A 104 -11.36 -11.28 17.18
CA ALA A 104 -11.56 -11.41 18.62
C ALA A 104 -12.52 -12.54 19.02
N SER A 105 -13.08 -13.29 18.07
CA SER A 105 -14.06 -14.35 18.35
C SER A 105 -13.49 -15.75 18.14
N PRO A 106 -13.30 -16.54 19.21
CA PRO A 106 -12.82 -17.93 19.08
C PRO A 106 -13.84 -18.88 18.42
N ARG A 107 -15.08 -18.42 18.18
CA ARG A 107 -16.15 -19.23 17.56
C ARG A 107 -16.37 -18.93 16.07
N GLY A 108 -15.48 -18.16 15.44
CA GLY A 108 -15.63 -17.79 14.03
C GLY A 108 -16.84 -16.91 13.74
N ALA A 109 -17.28 -16.11 14.72
CA ALA A 109 -18.37 -15.16 14.48
C ALA A 109 -17.95 -14.14 13.41
N LEU A 110 -18.88 -13.74 12.55
CA LEU A 110 -18.62 -12.70 11.56
C LEU A 110 -18.93 -11.32 12.13
N ILE A 111 -18.19 -10.32 11.68
CA ILE A 111 -18.54 -8.90 11.78
C ILE A 111 -19.17 -8.51 10.45
N SER A 112 -20.34 -7.88 10.47
CA SER A 112 -21.04 -7.48 9.25
C SER A 112 -21.61 -6.07 9.34
N ASN A 113 -22.15 -5.58 8.22
CA ASN A 113 -22.90 -4.32 8.18
C ASN A 113 -24.19 -4.33 9.01
N SER A 114 -24.67 -5.50 9.45
CA SER A 114 -25.89 -5.65 10.24
C SER A 114 -25.68 -5.61 11.76
N ILE A 115 -24.47 -5.28 12.24
CA ILE A 115 -24.16 -5.22 13.68
C ILE A 115 -24.87 -4.04 14.37
N SER A 116 -25.56 -4.30 15.48
CA SER A 116 -26.34 -3.30 16.24
C SER A 116 -25.51 -2.40 17.17
N ARG A 117 -24.17 -2.49 17.11
CA ARG A 117 -23.26 -1.69 17.93
C ARG A 117 -23.49 -0.18 17.75
N TYR A 118 -24.06 0.22 16.61
CA TYR A 118 -24.19 1.62 16.18
C TYR A 118 -25.63 2.15 16.20
N ASP A 119 -26.54 1.46 16.89
CA ASP A 119 -27.95 1.87 17.01
C ASP A 119 -28.12 3.31 17.49
N LYS A 120 -27.20 3.79 18.34
CA LYS A 120 -27.20 5.14 18.91
C LYS A 120 -26.40 6.18 18.09
N SER A 121 -25.69 5.75 17.05
CA SER A 121 -24.90 6.64 16.19
C SER A 121 -25.77 7.24 15.07
N LEU A 122 -25.49 8.48 14.65
CA LEU A 122 -26.18 9.11 13.51
C LEU A 122 -25.94 8.30 12.22
N ALA A 123 -27.02 7.88 11.57
CA ALA A 123 -26.98 7.10 10.33
C ALA A 123 -26.24 7.82 9.17
N GLY A 124 -25.89 7.06 8.15
CA GLY A 124 -25.17 7.54 6.97
C GLY A 124 -23.66 7.62 7.16
N ILE A 125 -23.01 8.60 6.55
CA ILE A 125 -21.55 8.68 6.45
C ILE A 125 -20.83 8.74 7.82
N LYS A 126 -21.46 9.36 8.82
CA LYS A 126 -20.90 9.42 10.19
C LYS A 126 -20.81 8.02 10.80
N ARG A 127 -21.89 7.24 10.70
CA ARG A 127 -21.92 5.84 11.17
C ARG A 127 -20.90 4.98 10.42
N LEU A 128 -20.80 5.13 9.10
CA LEU A 128 -19.82 4.42 8.28
C LEU A 128 -18.39 4.71 8.75
N LYS A 129 -18.03 5.98 8.96
CA LYS A 129 -16.69 6.34 9.45
C LYS A 129 -16.39 5.71 10.81
N THR A 130 -17.34 5.75 11.74
CA THR A 130 -17.17 5.09 13.05
C THR A 130 -17.04 3.57 12.92
N PHE A 131 -17.77 2.95 11.99
CA PHE A 131 -17.66 1.53 11.70
C PHE A 131 -16.29 1.17 11.12
N LEU A 132 -15.82 1.93 10.13
CA LEU A 132 -14.49 1.78 9.54
C LEU A 132 -13.38 1.90 10.58
N THR A 133 -13.39 2.97 11.40
CA THR A 133 -12.39 3.14 12.47
C THR A 133 -12.38 1.95 13.43
N TRP A 134 -13.55 1.40 13.76
CA TRP A 134 -13.63 0.23 14.61
C TRP A 134 -13.10 -1.04 13.91
N VAL A 135 -13.38 -1.24 12.62
CA VAL A 135 -12.80 -2.34 11.84
C VAL A 135 -11.27 -2.24 11.86
N TYR A 136 -10.71 -1.04 11.68
CA TYR A 136 -9.26 -0.80 11.71
C TYR A 136 -8.62 -1.16 13.06
N ASP A 137 -9.36 -1.11 14.16
CA ASP A 137 -8.86 -1.54 15.49
C ASP A 137 -8.81 -3.06 15.65
N LEU A 138 -9.42 -3.81 14.72
CA LEU A 138 -9.53 -5.26 14.78
C LEU A 138 -8.70 -5.96 13.70
N VAL A 139 -8.63 -5.35 12.52
CA VAL A 139 -7.97 -5.95 11.37
C VAL A 139 -6.48 -5.65 11.37
N SER A 140 -5.75 -6.53 10.71
CA SER A 140 -4.41 -6.27 10.24
C SER A 140 -4.23 -7.08 8.96
N THR A 141 -3.07 -6.97 8.33
CA THR A 141 -2.75 -7.87 7.21
C THR A 141 -2.92 -9.33 7.64
N HIS A 142 -2.70 -9.69 8.91
CA HIS A 142 -2.81 -11.07 9.39
C HIS A 142 -4.19 -11.71 9.22
N GLY A 143 -5.26 -10.91 9.25
CA GLY A 143 -6.63 -11.41 9.13
C GLY A 143 -7.11 -11.57 7.68
N LEU A 144 -6.46 -10.90 6.73
CA LEU A 144 -6.89 -10.92 5.32
C LEU A 144 -7.02 -12.33 4.71
N PRO A 145 -6.14 -13.32 4.98
CA PRO A 145 -6.30 -14.67 4.44
C PRO A 145 -7.58 -15.38 4.87
N ASP A 146 -8.13 -15.06 6.04
CA ASP A 146 -9.37 -15.68 6.52
C ASP A 146 -10.58 -15.15 5.72
N ASP A 147 -10.50 -13.90 5.24
CA ASP A 147 -11.55 -13.23 4.48
C ASP A 147 -11.37 -13.32 2.96
N THR A 148 -10.26 -13.91 2.51
CA THR A 148 -9.88 -13.98 1.10
C THR A 148 -9.51 -15.40 0.68
N TYR A 149 -9.33 -15.61 -0.62
CA TYR A 149 -8.86 -16.86 -1.19
C TYR A 149 -7.86 -16.60 -2.33
N SER A 150 -7.02 -17.58 -2.66
CA SER A 150 -6.06 -17.49 -3.76
C SER A 150 -6.72 -17.75 -5.12
N PRO A 151 -6.76 -16.76 -6.04
CA PRO A 151 -7.29 -16.95 -7.38
C PRO A 151 -6.21 -17.47 -8.35
N PRO A 152 -6.61 -18.02 -9.52
CA PRO A 152 -5.67 -18.30 -10.61
C PRO A 152 -5.18 -17.00 -11.26
N PHE A 153 -4.09 -17.05 -12.04
CA PHE A 153 -3.51 -15.85 -12.65
C PHE A 153 -4.48 -15.14 -13.58
N GLU A 154 -5.32 -15.86 -14.35
CA GLU A 154 -6.29 -15.25 -15.27
C GLU A 154 -7.43 -14.49 -14.57
N ALA A 155 -7.68 -14.77 -13.29
CA ALA A 155 -8.67 -14.06 -12.49
C ALA A 155 -8.08 -12.82 -11.78
N VAL A 156 -6.76 -12.62 -11.83
CA VAL A 156 -6.09 -11.45 -11.26
C VAL A 156 -6.51 -10.21 -12.05
N GLY A 157 -7.08 -9.25 -11.34
CA GLY A 157 -7.71 -8.06 -11.90
C GLY A 157 -7.86 -6.95 -10.87
N PRO A 158 -8.54 -5.85 -11.22
CA PRO A 158 -9.00 -4.87 -10.24
C PRO A 158 -9.66 -5.54 -9.03
N GLY A 159 -9.39 -5.05 -7.83
CA GLY A 159 -9.90 -5.61 -6.57
C GLY A 159 -9.15 -6.86 -6.07
N THR A 160 -8.27 -7.45 -6.89
CA THR A 160 -7.33 -8.46 -6.38
C THR A 160 -6.37 -7.82 -5.39
N ILE A 161 -6.12 -8.52 -4.30
CA ILE A 161 -5.20 -8.11 -3.25
C ILE A 161 -3.88 -8.84 -3.46
N ILE A 162 -2.77 -8.14 -3.29
CA ILE A 162 -1.44 -8.75 -3.17
C ILE A 162 -1.05 -8.70 -1.70
N LEU A 163 -0.85 -9.86 -1.08
CA LEU A 163 -0.49 -9.97 0.33
C LEU A 163 0.96 -10.46 0.45
N THR A 164 1.77 -9.79 1.27
CA THR A 164 3.13 -10.27 1.60
C THR A 164 3.11 -11.34 2.68
N SER A 165 4.27 -11.88 3.08
CA SER A 165 4.37 -12.81 4.21
C SER A 165 4.10 -12.11 5.55
N LYS A 166 3.89 -12.89 6.62
CA LYS A 166 3.73 -12.33 7.97
C LYS A 166 4.99 -11.63 8.46
N LYS A 167 6.12 -11.74 7.79
CA LYS A 167 7.32 -10.98 8.14
C LYS A 167 7.28 -9.55 7.59
N ASN A 168 6.65 -9.36 6.42
CA ASN A 168 6.63 -8.07 5.73
C ASN A 168 5.36 -7.26 5.97
N HIS A 169 4.26 -7.89 6.42
CA HIS A 169 3.04 -7.21 6.89
C HIS A 169 2.40 -6.19 5.92
N HIS A 170 2.66 -6.29 4.61
CA HIS A 170 2.12 -5.38 3.59
C HIS A 170 1.03 -6.03 2.74
N SER A 171 0.11 -5.17 2.29
CA SER A 171 -0.92 -5.50 1.29
C SER A 171 -1.08 -4.38 0.27
N TRP A 172 -1.41 -4.76 -0.95
CA TRP A 172 -1.81 -3.85 -2.04
C TRP A 172 -3.16 -4.27 -2.60
N THR A 173 -3.95 -3.31 -3.07
CA THR A 173 -5.12 -3.56 -3.92
C THR A 173 -4.77 -3.21 -5.36
N ILE A 174 -5.01 -4.10 -6.30
CA ILE A 174 -4.90 -3.78 -7.73
C ILE A 174 -6.08 -2.87 -8.09
N ARG A 175 -5.81 -1.63 -8.49
CA ARG A 175 -6.79 -0.69 -9.07
C ARG A 175 -7.06 -1.03 -10.53
N ASP A 176 -6.00 -1.23 -11.30
CA ASP A 176 -6.08 -1.58 -12.72
C ASP A 176 -4.91 -2.47 -13.14
N ILE A 177 -4.98 -3.03 -14.34
CA ILE A 177 -3.89 -3.72 -15.01
C ILE A 177 -3.68 -3.07 -16.37
N THR A 178 -2.50 -2.50 -16.56
CA THR A 178 -2.09 -1.91 -17.84
C THR A 178 -2.18 -2.95 -18.97
N ARG A 179 -2.27 -2.49 -20.22
CA ARG A 179 -2.25 -3.41 -21.39
C ARG A 179 -1.00 -4.30 -21.43
N ALA A 180 0.08 -3.90 -20.78
CA ALA A 180 1.34 -4.63 -20.67
C ALA A 180 1.36 -5.68 -19.54
N GLY A 181 0.25 -5.85 -18.79
CA GLY A 181 0.17 -6.78 -17.68
C GLY A 181 0.82 -6.27 -16.38
N ASN A 182 1.19 -4.99 -16.31
CA ASN A 182 1.66 -4.39 -15.06
C ASN A 182 0.47 -3.89 -14.24
N PRO A 183 0.43 -4.15 -12.93
CA PRO A 183 -0.64 -3.68 -12.07
C PRO A 183 -0.43 -2.22 -11.72
N ASP A 184 -1.54 -1.54 -11.53
CA ASP A 184 -1.66 -0.27 -10.86
C ASP A 184 -2.13 -0.54 -9.43
N LEU A 185 -1.25 -0.33 -8.46
CA LEU A 185 -1.44 -0.73 -7.07
C LEU A 185 -1.80 0.46 -6.21
N LEU A 186 -2.89 0.35 -5.44
CA LEU A 186 -3.21 1.21 -4.31
C LEU A 186 -2.75 0.55 -3.03
N PHE A 187 -2.05 1.31 -2.19
CA PHE A 187 -1.59 0.83 -0.89
C PHE A 187 -1.37 1.98 0.06
N ASN A 188 -1.23 1.68 1.35
CA ASN A 188 -0.60 2.61 2.26
C ASN A 188 0.51 1.91 3.04
N SER A 189 1.30 2.69 3.76
CA SER A 189 2.29 2.16 4.70
C SER A 189 1.61 1.83 6.02
N THR A 190 2.22 0.96 6.84
CA THR A 190 1.77 0.68 8.23
C THR A 190 1.56 1.96 9.06
N VAL A 191 2.36 2.97 8.73
CA VAL A 191 2.37 4.29 9.36
C VAL A 191 1.22 5.17 8.91
N GLY A 192 0.64 4.92 7.74
CA GLY A 192 -0.33 5.82 7.07
C GLY A 192 -1.49 6.23 7.98
N ARG A 193 -1.90 5.34 8.90
CA ARG A 193 -2.89 5.62 9.94
C ARG A 193 -2.56 6.82 10.83
N THR A 194 -1.29 7.07 11.13
CA THR A 194 -0.83 8.18 11.98
C THR A 194 -0.23 9.35 11.18
N SER A 195 0.10 9.09 9.92
CA SER A 195 1.13 9.79 9.15
C SER A 195 0.60 10.73 8.06
N GLY A 196 -0.47 10.33 7.39
CA GLY A 196 -0.97 11.05 6.23
C GLY A 196 -2.35 10.59 5.79
N PHE A 197 -3.01 11.42 4.98
CA PHE A 197 -4.31 11.10 4.39
C PHE A 197 -4.18 10.55 2.97
N ASP A 198 -3.02 10.71 2.34
CA ASP A 198 -2.78 10.21 0.99
C ASP A 198 -2.52 8.70 1.00
N VAL A 199 -3.19 8.02 0.09
CA VAL A 199 -2.88 6.66 -0.35
C VAL A 199 -1.72 6.73 -1.34
N GLN A 200 -0.94 5.67 -1.42
CA GLN A 200 0.18 5.55 -2.35
C GLN A 200 -0.21 4.74 -3.58
N GLU A 201 0.37 5.10 -4.72
CA GLU A 201 0.16 4.42 -6.01
C GLU A 201 1.46 3.88 -6.58
N ARG A 202 1.37 2.79 -7.34
CA ARG A 202 2.52 2.20 -8.03
C ARG A 202 2.12 1.41 -9.29
N LEU A 203 2.81 1.64 -10.40
CA LEU A 203 2.55 0.99 -11.70
C LEU A 203 3.50 -0.19 -11.99
N SER A 204 3.82 -1.00 -10.97
CA SER A 204 4.64 -2.20 -11.14
C SER A 204 4.42 -3.25 -10.08
N TRP A 205 4.72 -4.49 -10.47
CA TRP A 205 4.79 -5.64 -9.59
C TRP A 205 5.78 -5.41 -8.42
N PRO A 206 5.41 -5.81 -7.18
CA PRO A 206 6.37 -5.87 -6.10
C PRO A 206 7.44 -6.94 -6.37
N ASN A 207 8.55 -6.88 -5.64
CA ASN A 207 9.57 -7.92 -5.71
C ASN A 207 8.99 -9.22 -5.11
N PRO A 208 8.92 -10.34 -5.85
CA PRO A 208 8.37 -11.60 -5.34
C PRO A 208 9.09 -12.11 -4.10
N SER A 209 10.39 -11.86 -3.96
CA SER A 209 11.16 -12.25 -2.77
C SER A 209 10.72 -11.51 -1.50
N TRP A 210 10.05 -10.37 -1.63
CA TRP A 210 9.42 -9.66 -0.49
C TRP A 210 8.00 -10.16 -0.24
N ILE A 211 7.26 -10.46 -1.31
CA ILE A 211 5.93 -11.05 -1.18
C ILE A 211 6.02 -12.39 -0.44
N PHE A 212 6.97 -13.23 -0.83
CA PHE A 212 7.13 -14.60 -0.35
C PHE A 212 8.35 -14.77 0.56
N GLU A 213 8.73 -13.73 1.29
CA GLU A 213 9.86 -13.83 2.22
C GLU A 213 9.60 -14.92 3.25
N ALA A 214 10.55 -15.85 3.38
CA ALA A 214 10.45 -16.96 4.30
C ALA A 214 10.21 -16.46 5.73
N GLU A 215 9.26 -17.09 6.40
CA GLU A 215 8.98 -16.84 7.81
C GLU A 215 9.94 -17.68 8.67
N VAL A 216 10.16 -17.26 9.91
CA VAL A 216 10.87 -18.10 10.89
C VAL A 216 9.87 -19.04 11.56
N ASP A 217 10.30 -20.26 11.85
CA ASP A 217 9.52 -21.20 12.63
C ASP A 217 9.36 -20.63 14.05
N LYS A 218 8.12 -20.65 14.57
CA LYS A 218 7.80 -20.08 15.89
C LYS A 218 8.39 -20.90 17.04
N ASP A 219 8.61 -22.19 16.81
CA ASP A 219 9.18 -23.10 17.80
C ASP A 219 10.70 -23.23 17.65
N ASP A 220 11.26 -22.73 16.54
CA ASP A 220 12.68 -22.77 16.22
C ASP A 220 13.08 -21.63 15.26
N GLU A 221 13.43 -20.47 15.82
CA GLU A 221 13.79 -19.27 15.05
C GLU A 221 14.99 -19.47 14.10
N THR A 222 15.72 -20.59 14.21
CA THR A 222 16.82 -20.96 13.29
C THR A 222 16.32 -21.64 12.01
N LYS A 223 15.06 -22.06 11.96
CA LYS A 223 14.43 -22.71 10.81
C LYS A 223 13.57 -21.72 10.03
N ASN A 224 13.81 -21.66 8.73
CA ASN A 224 12.95 -20.93 7.81
C ASN A 224 11.79 -21.82 7.34
N VAL A 225 10.57 -21.31 7.48
CA VAL A 225 9.36 -21.89 6.90
C VAL A 225 9.15 -21.27 5.53
N ASN A 226 9.19 -22.10 4.49
CA ASN A 226 8.81 -21.64 3.16
C ASN A 226 7.30 -21.37 3.13
N VAL A 227 6.96 -20.09 2.95
CA VAL A 227 5.57 -19.61 2.84
C VAL A 227 5.07 -19.63 1.41
N TYR A 228 5.91 -19.96 0.44
CA TYR A 228 5.50 -20.09 -0.95
C TYR A 228 4.87 -21.46 -1.21
N LYS A 229 3.65 -21.68 -0.70
CA LYS A 229 2.92 -22.94 -0.83
C LYS A 229 1.39 -22.73 -0.84
N PRO A 230 0.61 -23.67 -1.39
CA PRO A 230 -0.85 -23.72 -1.23
C PRO A 230 -1.34 -23.50 0.19
N GLY A 231 -2.43 -22.74 0.37
CA GLY A 231 -3.00 -22.42 1.69
C GLY A 231 -2.08 -21.62 2.61
N SER A 232 -0.97 -21.10 2.11
CA SER A 232 -0.11 -20.17 2.84
C SER A 232 -0.74 -18.79 2.96
N TYR A 233 -0.03 -17.85 3.56
CA TYR A 233 -0.44 -16.47 3.80
C TYR A 233 -0.25 -15.51 2.59
N PRO A 234 0.91 -15.46 1.91
CA PRO A 234 1.18 -14.47 0.85
C PRO A 234 0.61 -14.83 -0.53
N GLY A 235 0.64 -13.86 -1.45
CA GLY A 235 0.30 -14.02 -2.86
C GLY A 235 -0.91 -13.20 -3.32
N PHE A 236 -1.45 -13.56 -4.48
CA PHE A 236 -2.73 -13.03 -4.94
C PHE A 236 -3.86 -13.56 -4.09
N ARG A 237 -4.77 -12.65 -3.75
CA ARG A 237 -5.94 -12.88 -2.91
C ARG A 237 -7.16 -12.19 -3.48
N TYR A 238 -8.31 -12.81 -3.30
CA TYR A 238 -9.60 -12.29 -3.73
C TYR A 238 -10.62 -12.44 -2.60
N TRP A 239 -11.57 -11.50 -2.47
CA TRP A 239 -12.57 -11.56 -1.41
C TRP A 239 -13.41 -12.84 -1.50
N ARG A 240 -13.58 -13.54 -0.37
CA ARG A 240 -14.50 -14.67 -0.33
C ARG A 240 -15.95 -14.20 -0.52
N PRO A 241 -16.76 -14.94 -1.29
CA PRO A 241 -18.21 -14.81 -1.24
C PRO A 241 -18.73 -14.99 0.20
N LEU A 242 -19.78 -14.25 0.59
CA LEU A 242 -20.27 -14.26 1.97
C LEU A 242 -20.77 -15.65 2.42
N ASP A 243 -21.34 -16.41 1.51
CA ASP A 243 -21.80 -17.79 1.73
C ASP A 243 -20.63 -18.80 1.82
N ALA A 244 -19.42 -18.40 1.41
CA ALA A 244 -18.20 -19.18 1.49
C ALA A 244 -17.26 -18.75 2.64
N MET A 245 -17.68 -17.84 3.51
CA MET A 245 -16.86 -17.39 4.64
C MET A 245 -16.58 -18.52 5.65
N THR A 246 -17.49 -19.48 5.81
CA THR A 246 -17.40 -20.54 6.83
C THR A 246 -16.82 -21.85 6.31
N VAL A 247 -16.49 -21.94 5.01
CA VAL A 247 -15.88 -23.14 4.42
C VAL A 247 -14.36 -22.98 4.29
N PRO A 248 -13.60 -24.09 4.19
CA PRO A 248 -12.16 -24.02 3.91
C PRO A 248 -11.87 -23.27 2.61
N GLU A 249 -10.73 -22.57 2.54
CA GLU A 249 -10.33 -21.75 1.38
C GLU A 249 -10.37 -22.55 0.06
N SER A 250 -9.91 -23.80 0.09
CA SER A 250 -9.86 -24.70 -1.06
C SER A 250 -11.23 -25.10 -1.61
N ALA A 251 -12.31 -24.87 -0.85
CA ALA A 251 -13.69 -25.10 -1.27
C ALA A 251 -14.35 -23.83 -1.84
N VAL A 252 -13.67 -22.67 -1.79
CA VAL A 252 -14.20 -21.41 -2.32
C VAL A 252 -14.19 -21.46 -3.85
N PRO A 253 -15.32 -21.15 -4.53
CA PRO A 253 -15.34 -21.07 -5.99
C PRO A 253 -14.31 -20.09 -6.52
N GLY A 254 -13.50 -20.52 -7.50
CA GLY A 254 -12.42 -19.72 -8.07
C GLY A 254 -11.06 -19.90 -7.37
N TYR A 255 -10.97 -20.70 -6.30
CA TYR A 255 -9.71 -21.05 -5.67
C TYR A 255 -8.72 -21.73 -6.65
N SER A 256 -7.44 -21.38 -6.55
CA SER A 256 -6.35 -21.98 -7.30
C SER A 256 -5.01 -21.94 -6.57
N ASP A 257 -4.26 -23.03 -6.69
CA ASP A 257 -2.88 -23.17 -6.23
C ASP A 257 -1.83 -22.71 -7.25
N GLU A 258 -2.27 -22.31 -8.46
CA GLU A 258 -1.40 -22.09 -9.62
C GLU A 258 -0.21 -21.18 -9.31
N GLN A 259 -0.44 -20.07 -8.60
CA GLN A 259 0.59 -19.11 -8.28
C GLN A 259 1.73 -19.69 -7.43
N PHE A 260 1.51 -20.77 -6.69
CA PHE A 260 2.52 -21.42 -5.85
C PHE A 260 3.30 -22.51 -6.59
N THR A 261 2.88 -22.86 -7.80
CA THR A 261 3.55 -23.88 -8.64
C THR A 261 4.68 -23.29 -9.50
N VAL A 262 4.72 -21.97 -9.62
CA VAL A 262 5.71 -21.22 -10.41
C VAL A 262 6.99 -21.04 -9.60
N GLY A 263 8.19 -20.95 -10.18
CA GLY A 263 9.37 -20.55 -9.38
C GLY A 263 9.30 -19.08 -8.95
N ILE A 264 9.69 -18.71 -7.72
CA ILE A 264 9.64 -17.31 -7.22
C ILE A 264 10.30 -16.32 -8.20
N SER A 265 11.45 -16.69 -8.77
CA SER A 265 12.17 -15.86 -9.76
C SER A 265 11.41 -15.66 -11.08
N LYS A 266 10.43 -16.52 -11.38
CA LYS A 266 9.57 -16.47 -12.56
C LYS A 266 8.19 -15.87 -12.28
N TRP A 267 7.81 -15.77 -11.01
CA TRP A 267 6.45 -15.42 -10.61
C TRP A 267 5.97 -14.11 -11.24
N LYS A 268 6.79 -13.05 -11.15
CA LYS A 268 6.48 -11.73 -11.73
C LYS A 268 6.37 -11.79 -13.25
N GLY A 269 7.32 -12.44 -13.93
CA GLY A 269 7.31 -12.57 -15.39
C GLY A 269 6.08 -13.33 -15.89
N ILE A 270 5.71 -14.42 -15.21
CA ILE A 270 4.52 -15.21 -15.53
C ILE A 270 3.25 -14.42 -15.26
N ALA A 271 3.11 -13.78 -14.08
CA ALA A 271 1.98 -12.92 -13.75
C ALA A 271 1.77 -11.85 -14.82
N GLN A 272 2.84 -11.09 -15.14
CA GLN A 272 2.79 -10.06 -16.16
C GLN A 272 2.40 -10.65 -17.53
N SER A 273 3.02 -11.74 -17.95
CA SER A 273 2.78 -12.33 -19.28
C SER A 273 1.35 -12.83 -19.47
N LYS A 274 0.75 -13.43 -18.43
CA LYS A 274 -0.63 -13.94 -18.47
C LYS A 274 -1.66 -12.81 -18.53
N LEU A 275 -1.32 -11.66 -17.94
CA LEU A 275 -2.18 -10.48 -17.86
C LEU A 275 -1.94 -9.48 -19.01
N ALA A 276 -0.84 -9.64 -19.76
CA ALA A 276 -0.48 -8.76 -20.85
C ALA A 276 -1.35 -8.99 -22.09
N LYS A 277 -1.88 -7.89 -22.62
CA LYS A 277 -2.54 -7.81 -23.93
C LYS A 277 -1.58 -7.31 -25.02
N VAL A 278 -0.50 -6.65 -24.64
CA VAL A 278 0.56 -6.17 -25.53
C VAL A 278 1.92 -6.42 -24.91
N LYS A 279 2.93 -6.69 -25.74
CA LYS A 279 4.32 -6.73 -25.31
C LYS A 279 4.91 -5.32 -25.33
N GLU A 280 5.57 -4.91 -24.27
CA GLU A 280 6.28 -3.63 -24.21
C GLU A 280 7.57 -3.68 -25.04
N THR A 281 7.93 -2.57 -25.67
CA THR A 281 9.27 -2.37 -26.26
C THR A 281 10.31 -2.09 -25.16
N TYR A 282 11.60 -2.18 -25.48
CA TYR A 282 12.66 -1.80 -24.54
C TYR A 282 12.50 -0.36 -24.04
N ASP A 283 12.17 0.58 -24.94
CA ASP A 283 11.88 1.97 -24.60
C ASP A 283 10.74 2.11 -23.58
N GLN A 284 9.63 1.40 -23.80
CA GLN A 284 8.48 1.45 -22.90
C GLN A 284 8.82 0.88 -21.52
N ILE A 285 9.53 -0.26 -21.46
CA ILE A 285 9.92 -0.89 -20.19
C ILE A 285 10.86 0.03 -19.40
N VAL A 286 11.91 0.55 -20.03
CA VAL A 286 12.88 1.42 -19.35
C VAL A 286 12.21 2.70 -18.88
N MET A 287 11.39 3.36 -19.69
CA MET A 287 10.69 4.58 -19.26
C MET A 287 9.73 4.31 -18.10
N ARG A 288 8.96 3.22 -18.15
CA ARG A 288 8.05 2.87 -17.06
C ARG A 288 8.80 2.64 -15.75
N LEU A 289 9.90 1.88 -15.77
CA LEU A 289 10.70 1.64 -14.57
C LEU A 289 11.35 2.93 -14.02
N LEU A 290 11.70 3.88 -14.89
CA LEU A 290 12.19 5.20 -14.48
C LEU A 290 11.08 6.09 -13.91
N ASN A 291 9.86 6.02 -14.44
CA ASN A 291 8.68 6.68 -13.86
C ASN A 291 8.33 6.09 -12.49
N ASP A 292 8.43 4.77 -12.31
CA ASP A 292 8.26 4.12 -11.01
C ASP A 292 9.32 4.59 -10.02
N ALA A 293 10.60 4.64 -10.44
CA ALA A 293 11.68 5.18 -9.60
C ALA A 293 11.46 6.67 -9.26
N CYS A 294 10.86 7.45 -10.18
CA CYS A 294 10.47 8.83 -9.91
C CYS A 294 9.34 8.92 -8.86
N SER A 295 8.33 8.06 -8.95
CA SER A 295 7.28 7.96 -7.94
C SER A 295 7.85 7.58 -6.57
N ASP A 296 8.76 6.61 -6.53
CA ASP A 296 9.46 6.23 -5.30
C ASP A 296 10.28 7.38 -4.71
N PHE A 297 10.91 8.18 -5.57
CA PHE A 297 11.61 9.38 -5.15
C PHE A 297 10.63 10.43 -4.57
N GLN A 298 9.50 10.68 -5.20
CA GLN A 298 8.47 11.58 -4.67
C GLN A 298 7.93 11.08 -3.31
N GLN A 299 7.64 9.78 -3.19
CA GLN A 299 7.21 9.18 -1.93
C GLN A 299 8.26 9.34 -0.84
N ARG A 300 9.54 9.22 -1.19
CA ARG A 300 10.65 9.45 -0.26
C ARG A 300 10.68 10.89 0.25
N ILE A 301 10.45 11.88 -0.61
CA ILE A 301 10.35 13.30 -0.21
C ILE A 301 9.25 13.47 0.82
N SER A 302 8.05 12.94 0.53
CA SER A 302 6.92 13.00 1.47
C SER A 302 7.24 12.33 2.81
N ALA A 303 7.85 11.13 2.79
CA ALA A 303 8.24 10.41 4.01
C ALA A 303 9.31 11.16 4.83
N VAL A 304 10.25 11.86 4.18
CA VAL A 304 11.22 12.69 4.90
C VAL A 304 10.55 13.93 5.49
N ALA A 305 9.71 14.61 4.72
CA ALA A 305 9.01 15.81 5.17
C ALA A 305 8.09 15.54 6.38
N GLU A 306 7.45 14.37 6.40
CA GLU A 306 6.59 13.97 7.51
C GLU A 306 7.36 13.82 8.84
N VAL A 307 8.55 13.21 8.79
CA VAL A 307 9.42 13.08 9.96
C VAL A 307 9.83 14.44 10.50
N GLU A 308 10.15 15.38 9.61
CA GLU A 308 10.53 16.72 10.03
C GLU A 308 9.35 17.49 10.62
N PHE A 309 8.13 17.28 10.11
CA PHE A 309 6.92 17.81 10.72
C PHE A 309 6.72 17.27 12.15
N LEU A 310 6.89 15.97 12.36
CA LEU A 310 6.77 15.34 13.68
C LEU A 310 7.84 15.85 14.65
N LYS A 311 9.10 15.91 14.21
CA LYS A 311 10.19 16.48 15.00
C LYS A 311 9.91 17.94 15.38
N GLY A 312 9.32 18.72 14.48
CA GLY A 312 8.88 20.09 14.75
C GLY A 312 7.83 20.15 15.87
N ALA A 313 6.77 19.34 15.76
CA ALA A 313 5.73 19.26 16.79
C ALA A 313 6.27 18.80 18.16
N TRP A 314 7.24 17.88 18.18
CA TRP A 314 7.88 17.43 19.40
C TRP A 314 8.80 18.48 20.01
N LYS A 315 9.48 19.27 19.18
CA LYS A 315 10.31 20.38 19.64
C LYS A 315 9.47 21.42 20.39
N GLU A 316 8.29 21.77 19.84
CA GLU A 316 7.35 22.68 20.52
C GLU A 316 6.85 22.13 21.87
N GLN A 317 6.67 20.80 21.98
CA GLN A 317 6.30 20.14 23.24
C GLN A 317 7.47 20.07 24.23
N ALA A 318 8.68 19.81 23.76
CA ALA A 318 9.89 19.71 24.60
C ALA A 318 10.37 21.09 25.08
N GLU A 319 10.13 22.17 24.33
CA GLU A 319 10.35 23.54 24.81
C GLU A 319 9.43 23.91 25.98
N GLN A 320 8.41 23.08 26.28
CA GLN A 320 7.54 23.22 27.45
C GLN A 320 8.00 22.36 28.65
N THR A 321 9.03 21.51 28.52
CA THR A 321 9.59 20.75 29.65
C THR A 321 10.70 21.53 30.37
N ALA A 322 10.72 21.45 31.70
CA ALA A 322 11.54 22.31 32.56
C ALA A 322 13.06 22.05 32.51
N ASP A 323 13.49 20.96 31.87
CA ASP A 323 14.88 20.53 31.77
C ASP A 323 15.54 20.89 30.43
N GLY A 324 14.79 21.45 29.47
CA GLY A 324 15.29 21.89 28.16
C GLY A 324 15.99 20.80 27.34
N THR A 325 15.84 19.53 27.74
CA THR A 325 16.54 18.41 27.12
C THR A 325 15.61 17.80 26.07
N LEU A 326 15.85 18.16 24.82
CA LEU A 326 15.12 17.57 23.69
C LEU A 326 15.30 16.04 23.69
N PRO A 327 14.24 15.23 23.62
CA PRO A 327 14.37 13.85 23.19
C PRO A 327 14.66 13.88 21.67
N VAL A 328 15.94 14.00 21.30
CA VAL A 328 16.37 14.26 19.91
C VAL A 328 16.17 13.04 18.97
N CYS A 329 15.86 11.86 19.51
CA CYS A 329 15.79 10.61 18.76
C CYS A 329 14.38 10.02 18.75
N LEU A 330 13.98 9.49 17.60
CA LEU A 330 12.77 8.69 17.46
C LEU A 330 12.82 7.46 18.38
N SER A 331 11.70 7.15 19.06
CA SER A 331 11.53 5.86 19.74
C SER A 331 11.71 4.71 18.74
N ALA A 332 12.01 3.49 19.21
CA ALA A 332 12.18 2.32 18.33
C ALA A 332 10.96 2.10 17.40
N GLU A 333 9.75 2.25 17.94
CA GLU A 333 8.50 2.17 17.20
C GLU A 333 8.43 3.23 16.08
N ASN A 334 8.62 4.50 16.42
CA ASN A 334 8.62 5.59 15.44
C ASN A 334 9.79 5.47 14.45
N PHE A 335 10.94 4.97 14.89
CA PHE A 335 12.12 4.78 14.05
C PHE A 335 11.83 3.79 12.94
N ASP A 336 11.29 2.61 13.29
CA ASP A 336 10.94 1.57 12.31
C ASP A 336 9.95 2.12 11.29
N GLN A 337 8.91 2.80 11.80
CA GLN A 337 7.86 3.45 11.03
C GLN A 337 8.39 4.50 10.04
N TYR A 338 9.31 5.36 10.48
CA TYR A 338 9.77 6.51 9.68
C TYR A 338 11.04 6.27 8.87
N SER A 339 11.68 5.13 9.07
CA SER A 339 12.81 4.70 8.27
C SER A 339 12.42 4.45 6.80
N THR A 340 13.39 4.55 5.90
CA THR A 340 13.15 4.32 4.45
C THR A 340 13.90 3.14 3.83
N PRO A 341 14.40 2.11 4.56
CA PRO A 341 15.25 1.08 3.95
C PRO A 341 14.53 0.30 2.84
N SER A 342 13.27 -0.09 3.05
CA SER A 342 12.48 -0.81 2.05
C SER A 342 12.15 0.08 0.84
N ARG A 343 11.88 1.38 1.05
CA ARG A 343 11.62 2.33 -0.04
C ARG A 343 12.89 2.58 -0.86
N ASP A 344 14.01 2.81 -0.18
CA ASP A 344 15.29 3.11 -0.80
C ASP A 344 15.82 1.86 -1.54
N LYS A 345 15.63 0.65 -0.99
CA LYS A 345 15.95 -0.59 -1.70
C LYS A 345 15.09 -0.79 -2.94
N ARG A 346 13.77 -0.54 -2.85
CA ARG A 346 12.85 -0.64 -4.00
C ARG A 346 13.26 0.30 -5.12
N PHE A 347 13.59 1.54 -4.77
CA PHE A 347 14.10 2.55 -5.69
C PHE A 347 15.37 2.07 -6.42
N VAL A 348 16.33 1.53 -5.67
CA VAL A 348 17.59 1.01 -6.25
C VAL A 348 17.35 -0.22 -7.13
N ASP A 349 16.53 -1.18 -6.68
CA ASP A 349 16.17 -2.37 -7.47
C ASP A 349 15.51 -1.96 -8.79
N GLY A 350 14.60 -0.97 -8.77
CA GLY A 350 13.94 -0.43 -9.96
C GLY A 350 14.90 0.23 -10.94
N LEU A 351 15.85 1.04 -10.44
CA LEU A 351 16.88 1.67 -11.26
C LEU A 351 17.84 0.65 -11.89
N VAL A 352 18.24 -0.38 -11.14
CA VAL A 352 19.10 -1.45 -11.68
C VAL A 352 18.34 -2.27 -12.72
N MET A 353 17.06 -2.55 -12.51
CA MET A 353 16.22 -3.22 -13.51
C MET A 353 16.10 -2.38 -14.80
N ALA A 354 15.83 -1.08 -14.67
CA ALA A 354 15.78 -0.16 -15.82
C ALA A 354 17.10 -0.15 -16.59
N ARG A 355 18.22 -0.10 -15.86
CA ARG A 355 19.57 -0.19 -16.43
C ARG A 355 19.77 -1.48 -17.22
N VAL A 356 19.39 -2.62 -16.65
CA VAL A 356 19.59 -3.94 -17.26
C VAL A 356 18.76 -4.10 -18.54
N TYR A 357 17.52 -3.60 -18.57
CA TYR A 357 16.73 -3.51 -19.81
C TYR A 357 17.34 -2.55 -20.84
N PHE A 358 17.87 -1.41 -20.39
CA PHE A 358 18.57 -0.46 -21.27
C PHE A 358 19.81 -1.12 -21.92
N GLN A 359 20.64 -1.83 -21.14
CA GLN A 359 21.77 -2.61 -21.65
C GLN A 359 21.33 -3.65 -22.68
N LYS A 360 20.27 -4.40 -22.39
CA LYS A 360 19.77 -5.45 -23.29
C LYS A 360 19.25 -4.86 -24.61
N GLY A 361 18.45 -3.80 -24.55
CA GLY A 361 17.98 -3.11 -25.75
C GLY A 361 19.13 -2.54 -26.60
N MET A 362 20.12 -1.90 -25.97
CA MET A 362 21.33 -1.43 -26.66
C MET A 362 22.12 -2.57 -27.33
N LYS A 363 22.20 -3.74 -26.67
CA LYS A 363 22.92 -4.90 -27.21
C LYS A 363 22.19 -5.55 -28.38
N GLU A 364 20.87 -5.69 -28.29
CA GLU A 364 20.08 -6.43 -29.27
C GLU A 364 19.65 -5.58 -30.47
N GLN A 365 19.35 -4.30 -30.25
CA GLN A 365 18.73 -3.41 -31.25
C GLN A 365 19.48 -2.08 -31.43
N GLY A 366 20.59 -1.87 -30.71
CA GLY A 366 21.35 -0.63 -30.76
C GLY A 366 20.54 0.58 -30.28
N ALA A 367 20.84 1.75 -30.84
CA ALA A 367 20.08 2.97 -30.55
C ALA A 367 18.61 2.88 -31.03
N GLY A 368 18.31 2.05 -32.03
CA GLY A 368 16.97 1.87 -32.59
C GLY A 368 15.97 1.20 -31.64
N ALA A 369 16.42 0.66 -30.50
CA ALA A 369 15.53 0.16 -29.44
C ALA A 369 14.77 1.27 -28.71
N PHE A 370 15.19 2.54 -28.88
CA PHE A 370 14.77 3.68 -28.08
C PHE A 370 14.44 4.88 -28.96
N THR A 371 13.52 5.72 -28.51
CA THR A 371 13.31 7.03 -29.15
C THR A 371 14.47 7.98 -28.80
N ASP A 372 14.80 8.93 -29.68
CA ASP A 372 15.93 9.86 -29.45
C ASP A 372 15.79 10.66 -28.15
N ALA A 373 14.55 11.06 -27.82
CA ALA A 373 14.23 11.77 -26.58
C ALA A 373 14.53 10.90 -25.35
N ASN A 374 14.06 9.66 -25.35
CA ASN A 374 14.24 8.73 -24.24
C ASN A 374 15.69 8.25 -24.12
N LEU A 375 16.37 7.98 -25.23
CA LEU A 375 17.77 7.60 -25.25
C LEU A 375 18.65 8.67 -24.58
N THR A 376 18.33 9.96 -24.77
CA THR A 376 19.01 11.08 -24.11
C THR A 376 18.82 11.04 -22.60
N ILE A 377 17.58 10.79 -22.14
CA ILE A 377 17.26 10.58 -20.72
C ILE A 377 18.05 9.41 -20.15
N TYR A 378 18.04 8.26 -20.83
CA TYR A 378 18.68 7.04 -20.34
C TYR A 378 20.19 7.16 -20.27
N LYS A 379 20.83 7.79 -21.25
CA LYS A 379 22.28 8.07 -21.22
C LYS A 379 22.65 9.07 -20.13
N THR A 380 21.74 9.97 -19.78
CA THR A 380 21.97 10.91 -18.68
C THR A 380 21.87 10.22 -17.32
N ILE A 381 20.86 9.35 -17.15
CA ILE A 381 20.70 8.59 -15.91
C ILE A 381 21.79 7.50 -15.82
N PHE A 382 22.17 6.85 -16.91
CA PHE A 382 23.11 5.73 -16.96
C PHE A 382 24.30 6.02 -17.88
N PRO A 383 25.17 6.97 -17.53
CA PRO A 383 26.23 7.47 -18.41
C PRO A 383 27.30 6.43 -18.76
N LEU A 384 27.48 5.40 -17.93
CA LEU A 384 28.48 4.36 -18.12
C LEU A 384 27.81 3.01 -18.34
N ILE A 385 26.79 2.95 -19.22
CA ILE A 385 25.94 1.77 -19.45
C ILE A 385 26.70 0.47 -19.80
N SER A 386 27.90 0.58 -20.37
CA SER A 386 28.77 -0.57 -20.69
C SER A 386 29.48 -1.20 -19.49
N ARG A 387 29.43 -0.56 -18.31
CA ARG A 387 30.00 -1.04 -17.05
C ARG A 387 28.95 -1.73 -16.19
N SER A 388 29.37 -2.45 -15.15
CA SER A 388 28.45 -2.87 -14.08
C SER A 388 27.92 -1.65 -13.31
N ALA A 389 26.81 -1.83 -12.59
CA ALA A 389 26.24 -0.79 -11.74
C ALA A 389 27.22 -0.35 -10.63
N ALA A 390 28.00 -1.29 -10.07
CA ALA A 390 29.02 -1.00 -9.06
C ALA A 390 30.20 -0.20 -9.63
N GLU A 391 30.69 -0.55 -10.82
CA GLU A 391 31.74 0.22 -11.50
C GLU A 391 31.26 1.62 -11.88
N GLU A 392 30.01 1.76 -12.37
CA GLU A 392 29.42 3.08 -12.64
C GLU A 392 29.36 3.91 -11.36
N ALA A 393 28.89 3.34 -10.24
CA ALA A 393 28.83 4.03 -8.96
C ALA A 393 30.20 4.56 -8.48
N ALA A 394 31.28 3.83 -8.76
CA ALA A 394 32.64 4.21 -8.40
C ALA A 394 33.24 5.29 -9.33
N LEU A 395 32.83 5.33 -10.59
CA LEU A 395 33.40 6.20 -11.63
C LEU A 395 32.58 7.47 -11.89
N ASP A 396 31.27 7.45 -11.61
CA ASP A 396 30.35 8.55 -11.87
C ASP A 396 30.57 9.70 -10.86
N LYS A 397 31.44 10.63 -11.25
CA LYS A 397 31.79 11.84 -10.47
C LYS A 397 31.01 13.08 -10.87
N SER A 398 30.27 13.06 -11.99
CA SER A 398 29.70 14.25 -12.60
C SER A 398 28.20 14.40 -12.33
N ALA A 399 27.87 15.16 -11.30
CA ALA A 399 26.52 15.66 -11.04
C ALA A 399 26.25 16.97 -11.78
N LYS A 400 26.33 16.98 -13.11
CA LYS A 400 25.85 18.11 -13.91
C LYS A 400 25.06 17.59 -15.10
N SER A 401 23.96 16.90 -14.77
CA SER A 401 22.94 16.53 -15.74
C SER A 401 22.06 17.76 -15.97
N GLU A 402 22.22 18.44 -17.11
CA GLU A 402 21.27 19.47 -17.59
C GLU A 402 19.88 18.88 -17.89
N ASN A 403 19.76 17.54 -17.93
CA ASN A 403 18.48 16.87 -18.09
C ASN A 403 17.67 16.87 -16.77
N ASN A 404 16.42 17.31 -16.87
CA ASN A 404 15.51 17.50 -15.75
C ASN A 404 14.53 16.34 -15.56
N PHE A 405 14.76 15.17 -16.16
CA PHE A 405 13.87 14.03 -15.94
C PHE A 405 13.72 13.76 -14.43
N CYS A 406 12.47 13.85 -13.96
CA CYS A 406 12.12 13.73 -12.55
C CYS A 406 13.01 14.62 -11.64
N SER A 407 12.93 15.94 -11.85
CA SER A 407 13.57 16.95 -11.00
C SER A 407 12.57 17.47 -9.97
N LEU A 408 12.69 16.97 -8.74
CA LEU A 408 11.73 17.20 -7.66
C LEU A 408 12.31 18.15 -6.62
N GLU A 409 11.48 19.03 -6.06
CA GLU A 409 11.88 19.90 -4.95
C GLU A 409 11.94 19.12 -3.64
N ILE A 410 13.13 19.06 -3.03
CA ILE A 410 13.34 18.37 -1.76
C ILE A 410 12.82 19.21 -0.59
N SER A 411 13.20 20.49 -0.60
CA SER A 411 12.77 21.51 0.34
C SER A 411 13.09 22.89 -0.22
N LYS A 412 12.47 23.93 0.33
CA LYS A 412 12.76 25.33 -0.05
C LYS A 412 14.25 25.68 0.09
N GLU A 413 14.94 25.08 1.08
CA GLU A 413 16.35 25.36 1.37
C GLU A 413 17.30 24.58 0.46
N MET A 414 16.92 23.35 0.07
CA MET A 414 17.79 22.45 -0.69
C MET A 414 17.55 22.51 -2.20
N GLY A 415 16.42 23.08 -2.62
CA GLY A 415 16.03 23.20 -4.02
C GLY A 415 15.66 21.85 -4.65
N LYS A 416 15.91 21.75 -5.96
CA LYS A 416 15.57 20.56 -6.76
C LYS A 416 16.71 19.56 -6.83
N LEU A 417 16.34 18.28 -6.86
CA LEU A 417 17.24 17.15 -7.06
C LEU A 417 16.67 16.27 -8.18
N SER A 418 17.48 15.91 -9.16
CA SER A 418 17.05 15.04 -10.27
C SER A 418 17.19 13.56 -9.92
N LEU A 419 16.42 12.71 -10.60
CA LEU A 419 16.51 11.26 -10.46
C LEU A 419 17.92 10.72 -10.76
N ALA A 420 18.61 11.27 -11.77
CA ALA A 420 19.97 10.88 -12.11
C ALA A 420 20.94 11.14 -10.94
N GLU A 421 20.81 12.31 -10.29
CA GLU A 421 21.65 12.67 -9.15
C GLU A 421 21.30 11.84 -7.91
N LEU A 422 20.01 11.61 -7.63
CA LEU A 422 19.62 10.74 -6.53
C LEU A 422 20.12 9.30 -6.75
N LYS A 423 20.00 8.75 -7.97
CA LYS A 423 20.57 7.44 -8.33
C LYS A 423 22.05 7.39 -8.00
N ARG A 424 22.83 8.39 -8.44
CA ARG A 424 24.28 8.45 -8.20
C ARG A 424 24.59 8.38 -6.71
N ARG A 425 23.88 9.17 -5.89
CA ARG A 425 24.05 9.18 -4.43
C ARG A 425 23.62 7.89 -3.77
N ALA A 426 22.52 7.28 -4.21
CA ALA A 426 22.04 6.00 -3.68
C ALA A 426 23.01 4.88 -4.01
N PHE A 427 23.50 4.80 -5.25
CA PHE A 427 24.47 3.81 -5.71
C PHE A 427 25.81 3.94 -5.00
N ALA A 428 26.24 5.17 -4.70
CA ALA A 428 27.45 5.43 -3.93
C ALA A 428 27.28 5.21 -2.40
N GLY A 429 26.08 4.83 -1.94
CA GLY A 429 25.79 4.64 -0.52
C GLY A 429 25.84 5.94 0.29
N TRP A 430 25.48 7.08 -0.29
CA TRP A 430 25.49 8.37 0.41
C TRP A 430 24.14 8.70 1.06
N VAL A 431 23.06 8.13 0.52
CA VAL A 431 21.69 8.26 1.03
C VAL A 431 21.55 7.52 2.36
N SER A 432 20.90 8.16 3.33
CA SER A 432 20.59 7.55 4.61
C SER A 432 19.11 7.21 4.74
N ALA A 433 18.85 5.96 5.15
CA ALA A 433 17.53 5.47 5.51
C ALA A 433 17.14 5.81 6.96
N ASN A 434 18.09 6.31 7.76
CA ASN A 434 17.89 6.61 9.17
C ASN A 434 17.02 7.89 9.33
N PRO A 435 15.86 7.81 9.98
CA PRO A 435 14.98 8.97 10.13
C PRO A 435 15.49 10.00 11.15
N ASN A 436 16.47 9.66 11.98
CA ASN A 436 17.16 10.61 12.87
C ASN A 436 18.22 11.45 12.14
N ASP A 437 18.66 11.04 10.94
CA ASP A 437 19.55 11.86 10.13
C ASP A 437 18.83 13.10 9.59
N SER A 438 19.59 14.17 9.33
CA SER A 438 19.06 15.39 8.74
C SER A 438 18.50 15.15 7.33
N VAL A 439 17.61 16.03 6.87
CA VAL A 439 17.11 16.03 5.48
C VAL A 439 18.28 15.97 4.48
N SER A 440 19.33 16.76 4.71
CA SER A 440 20.58 16.76 3.93
C SER A 440 21.22 15.36 3.85
N GLY A 441 21.43 14.71 5.00
CA GLY A 441 22.00 13.37 5.08
C GLY A 441 21.11 12.30 4.44
N ARG A 442 19.78 12.42 4.60
CA ARG A 442 18.80 11.52 3.99
C ARG A 442 18.77 11.62 2.46
N PHE A 443 19.21 12.73 1.87
CA PHE A 443 19.38 12.87 0.42
C PHE A 443 20.84 12.83 -0.05
N GLY A 444 21.77 12.38 0.80
CA GLY A 444 23.17 12.14 0.45
C GLY A 444 24.00 13.39 0.15
N TYR A 445 23.60 14.54 0.70
CA TYR A 445 24.45 15.73 0.69
C TYR A 445 25.62 15.56 1.67
N PRO A 446 26.76 16.25 1.46
CA PRO A 446 27.85 16.28 2.42
C PRO A 446 27.37 16.77 3.79
N LYS A 447 27.91 16.18 4.87
CA LYS A 447 27.60 16.64 6.22
C LYS A 447 28.04 18.09 6.39
N THR A 448 27.10 18.95 6.76
CA THR A 448 27.34 20.33 7.18
C THR A 448 27.49 20.40 8.70
N SER A 449 27.97 21.52 9.23
CA SER A 449 28.04 21.74 10.69
C SER A 449 26.67 21.69 11.35
N LYS A 450 25.57 21.94 10.62
CA LYS A 450 24.19 21.79 11.10
C LYS A 450 23.78 20.33 11.28
N ASP A 451 24.44 19.39 10.59
CA ASP A 451 24.18 17.94 10.72
C ASP A 451 24.80 17.34 12.00
N ILE A 452 25.58 18.14 12.75
CA ILE A 452 26.27 17.71 13.99
C ILE A 452 25.29 17.66 15.18
N GLY A 453 24.18 18.39 15.13
CA GLY A 453 23.17 18.43 16.19
C GLY A 453 22.48 17.08 16.48
N TYR A 454 22.44 16.17 15.53
CA TYR A 454 21.84 14.83 15.68
C TYR A 454 22.85 13.73 16.05
N SER A 455 24.11 14.10 16.30
CA SER A 455 25.16 13.14 16.69
C SER A 455 24.90 12.42 18.03
N ALA A 456 23.94 12.91 18.83
CA ALA A 456 23.48 12.26 20.06
C ALA A 456 22.68 10.96 19.81
N CYS A 457 22.17 10.73 18.60
CA CYS A 457 21.41 9.51 18.26
C CYS A 457 22.27 8.40 17.64
N LYS A 458 23.61 8.52 17.68
CA LYS A 458 24.54 7.58 17.02
C LYS A 458 24.40 6.13 17.47
N ASP A 459 23.98 5.90 18.71
CA ASP A 459 23.82 4.55 19.26
C ASP A 459 22.45 3.93 18.90
N GLN A 460 21.51 4.73 18.37
CA GLN A 460 20.17 4.30 17.93
C GLN A 460 20.09 4.21 16.40
N THR A 461 21.12 3.66 15.77
CA THR A 461 21.05 3.34 14.35
C THR A 461 20.15 2.14 14.08
N TYR A 462 19.89 1.28 15.06
CA TYR A 462 19.16 0.01 14.90
C TYR A 462 19.66 -0.80 13.68
N GLY A 463 20.96 -0.70 13.36
CA GLY A 463 21.57 -1.32 12.18
C GLY A 463 21.37 -0.57 10.85
N LEU A 464 20.61 0.53 10.82
CA LEU A 464 20.40 1.39 9.67
C LEU A 464 21.44 2.53 9.64
N GLY A 465 22.45 2.36 8.79
CA GLY A 465 23.39 3.41 8.40
C GLY A 465 23.12 3.94 6.99
N ARG A 466 24.12 4.59 6.41
CA ARG A 466 24.18 4.83 4.97
C ARG A 466 24.02 3.49 4.25
N SER A 467 22.99 3.38 3.42
CA SER A 467 22.61 2.12 2.78
C SER A 467 23.62 1.79 1.66
N GLY A 468 24.60 0.94 1.98
CA GLY A 468 25.47 0.33 0.99
C GLY A 468 24.74 -0.83 0.30
N TYR A 469 24.25 -0.60 -0.91
CA TYR A 469 23.61 -1.66 -1.69
C TYR A 469 24.66 -2.54 -2.36
N ASN A 470 24.47 -3.86 -2.30
CA ASN A 470 25.28 -4.79 -3.11
C ASN A 470 24.80 -4.75 -4.57
N LEU A 471 25.22 -3.71 -5.30
CA LEU A 471 24.79 -3.47 -6.67
C LEU A 471 25.11 -4.63 -7.63
N ASN A 472 26.20 -5.38 -7.37
CA ASN A 472 26.53 -6.56 -8.16
C ASN A 472 25.51 -7.69 -7.98
N ALA A 473 25.06 -7.92 -6.75
CA ALA A 473 24.02 -8.91 -6.47
C ALA A 473 22.68 -8.48 -7.11
N ILE A 474 22.27 -7.21 -6.91
CA ILE A 474 21.02 -6.69 -7.48
C ILE A 474 21.04 -6.75 -9.01
N GLU A 475 22.16 -6.38 -9.65
CA GLU A 475 22.29 -6.44 -11.11
C GLU A 475 22.30 -7.89 -11.63
N LYS A 476 22.92 -8.82 -10.90
CA LYS A 476 22.87 -10.25 -11.21
C LYS A 476 21.43 -10.78 -11.16
N ASP A 477 20.69 -10.44 -10.11
CA ASP A 477 19.30 -10.87 -9.93
C ASP A 477 18.40 -10.27 -11.02
N ALA A 478 18.57 -8.98 -11.33
CA ALA A 478 17.85 -8.34 -12.43
C ALA A 478 18.16 -8.99 -13.79
N LYS A 479 19.41 -9.33 -14.09
CA LYS A 479 19.78 -10.06 -15.31
C LYS A 479 19.16 -11.45 -15.36
N ALA A 480 19.09 -12.15 -14.22
CA ALA A 480 18.46 -13.46 -14.13
C ALA A 480 16.94 -13.38 -14.38
N GLU A 481 16.28 -12.33 -13.90
CA GLU A 481 14.84 -12.08 -14.13
C GLU A 481 14.54 -11.88 -15.62
N ILE A 482 15.34 -11.09 -16.34
CA ILE A 482 15.04 -10.72 -17.74
C ILE A 482 15.58 -11.68 -18.82
N SER A 483 16.35 -12.69 -18.41
CA SER A 483 16.92 -13.70 -19.34
C SER A 483 15.97 -14.88 -19.57
N GLN A 484 14.83 -14.89 -18.88
CA GLN A 484 13.79 -15.91 -18.93
C GLN A 484 12.60 -15.39 -19.73
#